data_AF-A0A0Q9Q893-F1
#
_entry.id   AF-A0A0Q9Q893-F1
#
_cell.length_a   1.000
_cell.length_b   1.000
_cell.length_c   1.000
_cell.angle_alpha   90.00
_cell.angle_beta   90.00
_cell.angle_gamma   90.00
#
_symmetry.space_group_name_H-M   'P 1'
#
loop_
_entity.id
_entity.type
_entity.pdbx_description
1 polymer ?
#
loop_
_entity_poly.entity_id
_entity_poly.type
_entity_poly.pdbx_seq_one_letter_code
_entity_poly.pdbx_strand_id
1 'polypeptide(L)'
;MTGVRVRAPEAGVRDVRRAWWSLALFPLSFVAAFGVGEGLATLLGHETGSAEEAPVWLMLAAAGPALLVFVAPALLSVFFARRAEQEGNRGGRVPMWTGVGLASAFVLLNVVQGVMVVLLD
;
A
#
# COMPACT_ATOMS: atom_id res chain seq x y z
N MET A 1 47.25 17.72 12.32
CA MET A 1 46.71 17.01 11.14
C MET A 1 45.30 16.56 11.46
N THR A 2 44.31 17.40 11.15
CA THR A 2 42.90 17.17 11.48
C THR A 2 42.25 16.53 10.27
N GLY A 3 42.01 15.22 10.32
CA GLY A 3 41.40 14.48 9.22
C GLY A 3 39.96 14.95 9.00
N VAL A 4 39.73 15.65 7.90
CA VAL A 4 38.39 15.90 7.37
C VAL A 4 37.83 14.53 6.97
N ARG A 5 37.02 13.91 7.84
CA ARG A 5 36.20 12.76 7.43
C ARG A 5 35.14 13.29 6.49
N VAL A 6 35.39 13.22 5.19
CA VAL A 6 34.36 13.35 4.17
C VAL A 6 33.34 12.25 4.46
N ARG A 7 32.19 12.63 5.04
CA ARG A 7 31.07 11.71 5.28
C ARG A 7 30.71 11.12 3.93
N ALA A 8 30.86 9.81 3.76
CA ALA A 8 30.67 9.18 2.47
C ALA A 8 29.27 9.52 1.92
N PRO A 9 29.14 9.97 0.66
CA PRO A 9 27.84 10.28 0.03
C PRO A 9 26.93 9.05 -0.15
N GLU A 10 27.35 7.88 0.34
CA GLU A 10 26.71 6.58 0.19
C GLU A 10 25.73 6.23 1.32
N ALA A 11 25.74 6.99 2.43
CA ALA A 11 24.84 6.75 3.55
C ALA A 11 23.36 6.86 3.09
N GLY A 12 22.55 5.86 3.41
CA GLY A 12 21.13 5.77 3.08
C GLY A 12 20.82 5.43 1.62
N VAL A 13 21.78 5.38 0.69
CA VAL A 13 21.52 5.17 -0.75
C VAL A 13 20.84 3.82 -1.00
N ARG A 14 21.25 2.77 -0.29
CA ARG A 14 20.65 1.43 -0.40
C ARG A 14 19.19 1.43 0.03
N ASP A 15 18.86 2.15 1.08
CA ASP A 15 17.49 2.21 1.59
C ASP A 15 16.61 3.13 0.73
N VAL A 16 17.14 4.23 0.18
CA VAL A 16 16.44 5.00 -0.87
C VAL A 16 16.12 4.10 -2.08
N ARG A 17 17.07 3.28 -2.54
CA ARG A 17 16.84 2.35 -3.65
C ARG A 17 15.78 1.30 -3.30
N ARG A 18 15.77 0.77 -2.07
CA ARG A 18 14.73 -0.17 -1.59
C ARG A 18 13.36 0.49 -1.50
N ALA A 19 13.28 1.76 -1.10
CA ALA A 19 12.03 2.52 -1.06
C ALA A 19 11.41 2.70 -2.46
N TRP A 20 12.24 2.80 -3.51
CA TRP A 20 11.77 2.78 -4.89
C TRP A 20 11.35 1.39 -5.36
N TRP A 21 12.16 0.37 -5.05
CA TRP A 21 11.84 -1.01 -5.39
C TRP A 21 10.55 -1.51 -4.74
N SER A 22 10.22 -1.04 -3.52
CA SER A 22 8.95 -1.40 -2.91
C SER A 22 7.76 -0.87 -3.72
N LEU A 23 7.88 0.26 -4.44
CA LEU A 23 6.79 0.75 -5.29
C LEU A 23 6.52 -0.19 -6.48
N ALA A 24 7.53 -0.93 -6.96
CA ALA A 24 7.33 -1.93 -8.00
C ALA A 24 6.48 -3.12 -7.54
N LEU A 25 6.21 -3.25 -6.23
CA LEU A 25 5.30 -4.26 -5.70
C LEU A 25 3.82 -3.88 -5.80
N PHE A 26 3.48 -2.62 -6.11
CA PHE A 26 2.07 -2.20 -6.22
C PHE A 26 1.24 -3.02 -7.23
N PRO A 27 1.74 -3.35 -8.45
CA PRO A 27 1.02 -4.22 -9.36
C PRO A 27 0.76 -5.62 -8.79
N LEU A 28 1.75 -6.18 -8.10
CA LEU A 28 1.62 -7.49 -7.47
C LEU A 28 0.65 -7.45 -6.28
N SER A 29 0.72 -6.42 -5.44
CA SER A 29 -0.20 -6.25 -4.33
C SER A 29 -1.62 -5.96 -4.80
N PHE A 30 -1.79 -5.32 -5.96
CA PHE A 30 -3.09 -5.13 -6.58
C PHE A 30 -3.74 -6.45 -6.98
N VAL A 31 -2.99 -7.30 -7.69
CA VAL A 31 -3.47 -8.65 -8.07
C VAL A 31 -3.75 -9.49 -6.82
N ALA A 32 -2.87 -9.43 -5.82
CA ALA A 32 -3.06 -10.14 -4.56
C ALA A 32 -4.29 -9.62 -3.79
N ALA A 33 -4.50 -8.30 -3.73
CA ALA A 33 -5.67 -7.70 -3.08
C ALA A 33 -6.96 -8.13 -3.77
N PHE A 34 -6.98 -8.13 -5.12
CA PHE A 34 -8.11 -8.64 -5.88
C PHE A 34 -8.38 -10.11 -5.55
N GLY A 35 -7.35 -10.96 -5.60
CA GLY A 35 -7.48 -12.37 -5.23
C GLY A 35 -7.95 -12.59 -3.79
N VAL A 36 -7.55 -11.73 -2.85
CA VAL A 36 -8.03 -11.78 -1.45
C VAL A 36 -9.49 -11.37 -1.35
N GLY A 37 -9.91 -10.30 -2.03
CA GLY A 37 -11.30 -9.85 -2.03
C GLY A 37 -12.24 -10.91 -2.63
N GLU A 38 -11.95 -11.33 -3.87
CA GLU A 38 -12.71 -12.34 -4.61
C GLU A 38 -12.68 -13.71 -3.91
N GLY A 39 -11.50 -14.11 -3.42
CA GLY A 39 -11.31 -15.36 -2.71
C GLY A 39 -12.09 -15.40 -1.41
N LEU A 40 -12.09 -14.31 -0.62
CA LEU A 40 -12.87 -14.23 0.62
C LEU A 40 -14.38 -14.25 0.32
N ALA A 41 -14.85 -13.52 -0.69
CA ALA A 41 -16.26 -13.56 -1.07
C ALA A 41 -16.70 -15.00 -1.46
N THR A 42 -15.89 -15.67 -2.29
CA THR A 42 -16.13 -17.05 -2.72
C THR A 42 -16.13 -18.02 -1.53
N LEU A 43 -15.17 -17.89 -0.60
CA LEU A 43 -15.09 -18.72 0.60
C LEU A 43 -16.28 -18.52 1.55
N LEU A 44 -16.87 -17.32 1.54
CA LEU A 44 -18.09 -16.99 2.29
C LEU A 44 -19.36 -17.38 1.53
N GLY A 45 -19.25 -18.13 0.44
CA GLY A 45 -20.38 -18.68 -0.32
C GLY A 45 -21.04 -17.68 -1.26
N HIS A 46 -20.40 -16.55 -1.55
CA HIS A 46 -20.92 -15.54 -2.46
C HIS A 46 -20.09 -15.55 -3.75
N GLU A 47 -20.72 -15.94 -4.86
CA GLU A 47 -20.10 -15.84 -6.18
C GLU A 47 -20.08 -14.37 -6.61
N THR A 48 -18.89 -13.85 -6.81
CA THR A 48 -18.68 -12.51 -7.34
C THR A 48 -19.20 -12.40 -8.77
N GLY A 49 -20.14 -11.48 -8.99
CA GLY A 49 -20.82 -11.30 -10.28
C GLY A 49 -22.14 -12.07 -10.44
N SER A 50 -22.58 -12.81 -9.42
CA SER A 50 -23.97 -13.28 -9.34
C SER A 50 -24.91 -12.08 -9.23
N ALA A 51 -26.13 -12.21 -9.77
CA ALA A 51 -27.14 -11.14 -9.76
C ALA A 51 -27.71 -10.86 -8.36
N GLU A 52 -27.28 -11.61 -7.34
CA GLU A 52 -27.70 -11.46 -5.96
C GLU A 52 -26.80 -10.43 -5.26
N GLU A 53 -27.42 -9.40 -4.72
CA GLU A 53 -26.73 -8.28 -4.10
C GLU A 53 -26.04 -8.77 -2.82
N ALA A 54 -24.70 -8.73 -2.79
CA ALA A 54 -23.95 -9.19 -1.64
C ALA A 54 -24.21 -8.28 -0.43
N PRO A 55 -24.43 -8.85 0.77
CA PRO A 55 -24.73 -8.03 1.94
C PRO A 55 -23.53 -7.14 2.30
N VAL A 56 -23.81 -5.90 2.71
CA VAL A 56 -22.81 -4.86 3.02
C VAL A 56 -21.70 -5.35 3.96
N TRP A 57 -22.04 -6.13 4.99
CA TRP A 57 -21.05 -6.64 5.94
C TRP A 57 -20.00 -7.54 5.28
N LEU A 58 -20.37 -8.28 4.22
CA LEU A 58 -19.50 -9.17 3.47
C LEU A 58 -18.56 -8.37 2.57
N MET A 59 -19.06 -7.32 1.92
CA MET A 59 -18.23 -6.37 1.18
C MET A 59 -17.15 -5.76 2.09
N LEU A 60 -17.52 -5.33 3.30
CA LEU A 60 -16.56 -4.78 4.28
C LEU A 60 -15.55 -5.83 4.76
N ALA A 61 -16.01 -7.05 5.03
CA ALA A 61 -15.16 -8.15 5.49
C ALA A 61 -14.14 -8.60 4.44
N ALA A 62 -14.47 -8.53 3.14
CA ALA A 62 -13.57 -8.84 2.04
C ALA A 62 -12.65 -7.66 1.68
N ALA A 63 -13.18 -6.43 1.65
CA ALA A 63 -12.44 -5.24 1.27
C ALA A 63 -11.34 -4.88 2.29
N GLY A 64 -11.59 -5.05 3.59
CA GLY A 64 -10.62 -4.73 4.64
C GLY A 64 -9.27 -5.45 4.45
N PRO A 65 -9.24 -6.79 4.42
CA PRO A 65 -8.03 -7.56 4.16
C PRO A 65 -7.38 -7.25 2.80
N ALA A 66 -8.17 -7.07 1.75
CA ALA A 66 -7.66 -6.69 0.42
C ALA A 66 -6.93 -5.33 0.45
N LEU A 67 -7.50 -4.32 1.11
CA LEU A 67 -6.88 -3.02 1.28
C LEU A 67 -5.58 -3.11 2.09
N LEU A 68 -5.53 -3.93 3.14
CA LEU A 68 -4.31 -4.13 3.92
C LEU A 68 -3.18 -4.71 3.06
N VAL A 69 -3.49 -5.69 2.21
CA VAL A 69 -2.53 -6.28 1.26
C VAL A 69 -2.04 -5.22 0.28
N PHE A 70 -2.94 -4.38 -0.25
CA PHE A 70 -2.58 -3.31 -1.18
C PHE A 70 -1.70 -2.22 -0.56
N VAL A 71 -1.88 -1.92 0.74
CA VAL A 71 -1.12 -0.87 1.45
C VAL A 71 0.31 -1.33 1.82
N ALA A 72 0.59 -2.63 1.82
CA ALA A 72 1.89 -3.17 2.27
C ALA A 72 3.12 -2.56 1.54
N PRO A 73 3.15 -2.38 0.20
CA PRO A 73 4.25 -1.72 -0.49
C PRO A 73 4.52 -0.28 -0.03
N ALA A 74 3.47 0.47 0.32
CA ALA A 74 3.59 1.82 0.86
C ALA A 74 4.26 1.81 2.24
N LEU A 75 3.90 0.85 3.11
CA LEU A 75 4.52 0.68 4.42
C LEU A 75 6.00 0.35 4.31
N LEU A 76 6.38 -0.50 3.35
CA LEU A 76 7.79 -0.79 3.06
C LEU A 76 8.53 0.47 2.58
N SER A 77 7.91 1.27 1.71
CA SER A 77 8.51 2.53 1.25
C SER A 77 8.74 3.51 2.40
N VAL A 78 7.76 3.67 3.30
CA VAL A 78 7.88 4.49 4.52
C VAL A 78 8.99 3.96 5.43
N PHE A 79 9.06 2.64 5.64
CA PHE A 79 10.08 2.02 6.47
C PHE A 79 11.49 2.31 5.95
N PHE A 80 11.74 2.08 4.65
CA PHE A 80 13.04 2.35 4.05
C PHE A 80 13.37 3.83 3.96
N ALA A 81 12.37 4.70 3.75
CA ALA A 81 12.57 6.15 3.77
C ALA A 81 12.99 6.65 5.16
N ARG A 82 12.32 6.21 6.23
CA ARG A 82 12.68 6.56 7.61
C ARG A 82 14.09 6.08 7.97
N ARG A 83 14.46 4.88 7.51
CA ARG A 83 15.81 4.34 7.69
C ARG A 83 16.87 5.16 6.96
N ALA A 84 16.61 5.55 5.71
CA ALA A 84 17.50 6.45 4.96
C ALA A 84 17.65 7.83 5.64
N GLU A 85 16.57 8.36 6.22
CA GLU A 85 16.61 9.63 6.97
C GLU A 85 17.47 9.53 8.24
N GLN A 86 17.44 8.40 8.95
CA GLN A 86 18.32 8.15 10.10
C GLN A 86 19.80 8.15 9.70
N GLU A 87 20.11 7.76 8.47
CA GLU A 87 21.45 7.81 7.88
C GLU A 87 21.79 9.20 7.28
N GLY A 88 20.88 10.19 7.41
CA GLY A 88 21.06 11.56 6.93
C GLY A 88 20.65 11.80 5.48
N ASN A 89 20.04 10.80 4.82
CA ASN A 89 19.65 10.88 3.42
C ASN A 89 18.13 11.08 3.28
N ARG A 90 17.73 12.32 2.94
CA ARG A 90 16.32 12.69 2.73
C ARG A 90 15.77 12.26 1.36
N GLY A 91 16.57 11.62 0.51
CA GLY A 91 16.15 11.15 -0.81
C GLY A 91 15.02 10.12 -0.76
N GLY A 92 14.84 9.43 0.37
CA GLY A 92 13.75 8.46 0.58
C GLY A 92 12.36 9.10 0.68
N ARG A 93 12.26 10.43 0.89
CA ARG A 93 10.96 11.11 1.04
C ARG A 93 10.13 11.09 -0.23
N VAL A 94 10.76 11.15 -1.40
CA VAL A 94 10.05 11.12 -2.68
C VAL A 94 9.31 9.80 -2.88
N PRO A 95 9.96 8.62 -2.88
CA PRO A 95 9.24 7.35 -3.03
C PRO A 95 8.23 7.11 -1.90
N MET A 96 8.52 7.57 -0.67
CA MET A 96 7.57 7.50 0.44
C MET A 96 6.26 8.22 0.12
N TRP A 97 6.32 9.50 -0.27
CA TRP A 97 5.12 10.28 -0.56
C TRP A 97 4.37 9.76 -1.78
N THR A 98 5.08 9.26 -2.79
CA THR A 98 4.47 8.60 -3.95
C THR A 98 3.69 7.35 -3.51
N GLY A 99 4.31 6.47 -2.71
CA GLY A 99 3.66 5.25 -2.23
C GLY A 99 2.47 5.53 -1.31
N VAL A 100 2.63 6.46 -0.36
CA VAL A 100 1.55 6.89 0.54
C VAL A 100 0.41 7.52 -0.24
N GLY A 101 0.70 8.41 -1.19
CA GLY A 101 -0.31 9.05 -2.03
C GLY A 101 -1.11 8.05 -2.84
N LEU A 102 -0.44 7.09 -3.49
CA LEU A 102 -1.09 6.05 -4.27
C LEU A 102 -1.97 5.15 -3.40
N ALA A 103 -1.44 4.66 -2.29
CA ALA A 103 -2.20 3.83 -1.36
C ALA A 103 -3.40 4.59 -0.76
N SER A 104 -3.21 5.84 -0.36
CA SER A 104 -4.28 6.67 0.21
C SER A 104 -5.38 6.95 -0.81
N ALA A 105 -5.02 7.29 -2.05
CA ALA A 105 -6.00 7.50 -3.11
C ALA A 105 -6.85 6.24 -3.34
N PHE A 106 -6.21 5.06 -3.41
CA PHE A 106 -6.92 3.79 -3.57
C PHE A 106 -7.87 3.50 -2.39
N VAL A 107 -7.38 3.65 -1.15
CA VAL A 107 -8.19 3.45 0.05
C VAL A 107 -9.37 4.42 0.08
N LEU A 108 -9.15 5.70 -0.21
CA LEU A 108 -10.22 6.71 -0.23
C LEU A 108 -11.28 6.37 -1.27
N LEU A 109 -10.89 5.97 -2.48
CA LEU A 109 -11.84 5.56 -3.52
C LEU A 109 -12.70 4.36 -3.06
N ASN A 110 -12.08 3.35 -2.44
CA ASN A 110 -12.80 2.19 -1.92
C ASN A 110 -13.73 2.54 -0.75
N VAL A 111 -13.29 3.43 0.15
CA VAL A 111 -14.12 3.90 1.28
C VAL A 111 -15.31 4.70 0.77
N VAL A 112 -15.10 5.63 -0.17
CA VAL A 112 -16.20 6.41 -0.77
C VAL A 112 -17.18 5.49 -1.47
N GLN A 113 -16.69 4.51 -2.25
CA GLN A 113 -17.55 3.52 -2.89
C GLN A 113 -18.37 2.74 -1.85
N GLY A 114 -17.73 2.22 -0.80
CA GLY A 114 -18.41 1.49 0.27
C GLY A 114 -19.47 2.35 0.97
N VAL A 115 -19.14 3.59 1.32
CA VAL A 115 -20.09 4.53 1.95
C VAL A 115 -21.25 4.84 1.03
N MET A 116 -21.00 5.05 -0.27
CA MET A 116 -22.06 5.30 -1.25
C MET A 116 -23.04 4.13 -1.34
N VAL A 117 -22.54 2.89 -1.34
CA VAL A 117 -23.40 1.68 -1.30
C VAL A 117 -24.27 1.69 -0.05
N VAL A 118 -23.69 1.89 1.13
CA VAL A 118 -24.44 1.91 2.40
C VAL A 118 -25.49 3.04 2.48
N LEU A 119 -25.26 4.18 1.82
CA LEU A 119 -26.17 5.31 1.84
C LEU A 119 -27.29 5.23 0.80
N LEU A 120 -27.12 4.43 -0.24
CA LEU A 120 -28.05 4.31 -1.36
C LEU A 120 -28.91 3.03 -1.31
N ASP A 121 -28.49 2.04 -0.51
CA ASP A 121 -29.31 0.90 -0.07
C ASP A 121 -30.34 1.31 1.00
#